data_AF-A0A534UMZ0-F1
#
_entry.id   AF-A0A534UMZ0-F1
#
_cell.length_a   1.000
_cell.length_b   1.000
_cell.length_c   1.000
_cell.angle_alpha   90.00
_cell.angle_beta   90.00
_cell.angle_gamma   90.00
#
_symmetry.space_group_name_H-M   'P 1'
#
loop_
_entity.id
_entity.type
_entity.pdbx_description
1 polymer ?
#
loop_
_entity_poly.entity_id
_entity_poly.type
_entity_poly.pdbx_seq_one_letter_code
_entity_poly.pdbx_strand_id
1 'polypeptide(L)'
;MTGRRLVGRIALAALLAAGTPSRLAGAEGSDADRAQLARLEQRSKAFYELLEHGDRERAGAAWPALATDLAAFSAALQTRLDRMRDDVMERDGDLEELYRSPRWRDPEVLSLVATYHLAWVRYQGAQLVGDRARKQALLKQAIEGFSQFLLVNEVPEIYGESLYGRGLAFLDLGDTAKAIEDLTAASGEATVAGKARAALEEARRRATGKQGPTENEPENLLARLGDLLPRAAGGDAT
;
A
#
# COMPACT_ATOMS: atom_id res chain seq x y z
N MET A 1 24.84 -6.11 -5.59
CA MET A 1 23.78 -6.49 -4.62
C MET A 1 23.36 -5.23 -3.88
N THR A 2 22.47 -4.46 -4.49
CA THR A 2 22.14 -3.11 -4.00
C THR A 2 20.64 -3.07 -3.78
N GLY A 3 20.24 -3.47 -2.58
CA GLY A 3 18.85 -3.52 -2.15
C GLY A 3 18.25 -2.12 -2.20
N ARG A 4 17.26 -1.93 -3.08
CA ARG A 4 16.46 -0.72 -3.17
C ARG A 4 15.67 -0.59 -1.87
N ARG A 5 16.21 0.13 -0.89
CA ARG A 5 15.52 0.48 0.36
C ARG A 5 14.39 1.44 0.00
N LEU A 6 13.16 0.92 -0.07
CA LEU A 6 11.98 1.73 -0.32
C LEU A 6 10.78 1.12 0.39
N VAL A 7 10.88 1.06 1.71
CA VAL A 7 9.72 1.08 2.60
C VAL A 7 10.10 2.07 3.68
N GLY A 8 9.46 3.24 3.64
CA GLY A 8 9.57 4.24 4.69
C GLY A 8 8.30 4.15 5.50
N ARG A 9 8.44 3.73 6.76
CA ARG A 9 7.51 3.88 7.89
C ARG A 9 6.34 4.82 7.60
N ILE A 10 5.13 4.26 7.50
CA ILE A 10 3.90 5.01 7.69
C ILE A 10 3.17 4.37 8.86
N ALA A 11 3.31 5.01 10.02
CA ALA A 11 2.34 4.83 11.08
C ALA A 11 1.12 5.66 10.68
N LEU A 12 0.03 5.00 10.33
CA LEU A 12 -1.29 5.62 10.36
C LEU A 12 -1.67 5.74 11.86
N ALA A 13 -1.01 6.66 12.56
CA ALA A 13 -1.32 6.96 13.94
C ALA A 13 -2.51 7.92 13.98
N ALA A 14 -3.63 7.39 14.44
CA ALA A 14 -4.76 8.11 15.03
C ALA A 14 -5.55 9.06 14.11
N LEU A 15 -6.64 8.53 13.56
CA LEU A 15 -7.85 9.33 13.30
C LEU A 15 -9.07 8.75 14.03
N LEU A 16 -8.92 8.38 15.30
CA LEU A 16 -10.03 7.96 16.18
C LEU A 16 -9.85 8.53 17.58
N ALA A 17 -10.04 9.84 17.73
CA ALA A 17 -10.23 10.45 19.05
C ALA A 17 -11.11 11.70 18.94
N ALA A 18 -12.43 11.52 19.07
CA ALA A 18 -13.33 12.35 19.88
C ALA A 18 -14.79 11.95 19.62
N GLY A 19 -15.32 11.03 20.41
CA GLY A 19 -16.74 10.73 20.46
C GLY A 19 -17.07 10.03 21.77
N THR A 20 -17.85 10.69 22.61
CA THR A 20 -18.26 10.22 23.95
C THR A 20 -19.00 8.87 23.88
N PRO A 21 -18.83 7.97 24.87
CA PRO A 21 -19.43 6.65 24.82
C PRO A 21 -20.92 6.71 25.16
N SER A 22 -21.78 6.61 24.14
CA SER A 22 -23.18 6.24 24.34
C SER A 22 -23.30 4.73 24.16
N ARG A 23 -23.31 4.00 25.28
CA ARG A 23 -23.55 2.55 25.31
C ARG A 23 -25.03 2.27 25.11
N LEU A 24 -25.35 1.32 24.24
CA LEU A 24 -26.15 0.12 24.50
C LEU A 24 -26.29 -0.66 23.17
N ALA A 25 -25.90 -1.95 23.19
CA ALA A 25 -25.92 -2.94 22.10
C ALA A 25 -25.01 -2.70 20.86
N GLY A 26 -24.83 -1.47 20.37
CA GLY A 26 -23.95 -1.17 19.22
C GLY A 26 -22.46 -1.00 19.56
N ALA A 27 -22.15 -0.72 20.83
CA ALA A 27 -20.80 -0.41 21.30
C ALA A 27 -19.88 -1.65 21.39
N GLU A 28 -20.43 -2.82 21.73
CA GLU A 28 -19.63 -4.04 21.93
C GLU A 28 -19.03 -4.58 20.62
N GLY A 29 -19.77 -4.46 19.51
CA GLY A 29 -19.26 -4.81 18.18
C GLY A 29 -18.18 -3.83 17.70
N SER A 30 -18.37 -2.51 17.91
CA SER A 30 -17.39 -1.49 17.52
C SER A 30 -16.08 -1.60 18.30
N ASP A 31 -16.13 -1.86 19.61
CA ASP A 31 -14.92 -2.02 20.44
C ASP A 31 -14.12 -3.28 20.06
N ALA A 32 -14.80 -4.39 19.79
CA ALA A 32 -14.16 -5.63 19.33
C ALA A 32 -13.51 -5.45 17.95
N ASP A 33 -14.20 -4.79 17.02
CA ASP A 33 -13.69 -4.53 15.67
C ASP A 33 -12.49 -3.57 15.71
N ARG A 34 -12.53 -2.52 16.55
CA ARG A 34 -11.38 -1.63 16.77
C ARG A 34 -10.17 -2.38 17.34
N ALA A 35 -10.40 -3.24 18.33
CA ALA A 35 -9.33 -4.07 18.89
C ALA A 35 -8.76 -5.05 17.87
N GLN A 36 -9.61 -5.61 17.00
CA GLN A 36 -9.16 -6.48 15.90
C GLN A 36 -8.36 -5.71 14.86
N LEU A 37 -8.82 -4.52 14.44
CA LEU A 37 -8.08 -3.68 13.51
C LEU A 37 -6.71 -3.31 14.08
N ALA A 38 -6.63 -2.87 15.34
CA ALA A 38 -5.36 -2.52 15.98
C ALA A 38 -4.34 -3.67 15.96
N ARG A 39 -4.80 -4.92 16.17
CA ARG A 39 -3.93 -6.11 16.04
C ARG A 39 -3.45 -6.32 14.60
N LEU A 40 -4.31 -6.11 13.61
CA LEU A 40 -3.97 -6.23 12.19
C LEU A 40 -3.00 -5.12 11.74
N GLU A 41 -3.16 -3.89 12.23
CA GLU A 41 -2.24 -2.79 12.00
C GLU A 41 -0.86 -3.07 12.62
N GLN A 42 -0.82 -3.58 13.85
CA GLN A 42 0.43 -3.98 14.50
C GLN A 42 1.16 -5.06 13.69
N ARG A 43 0.43 -6.06 13.18
CA ARG A 43 1.00 -7.11 12.32
C ARG A 43 1.47 -6.55 10.97
N SER A 44 0.72 -5.61 10.40
CA SER A 44 1.12 -4.92 9.16
C SER A 44 2.41 -4.14 9.35
N LYS A 45 2.53 -3.41 10.46
CA LYS A 45 3.76 -2.71 10.85
C LYS A 45 4.93 -3.68 10.99
N ALA A 46 4.76 -4.78 11.72
CA ALA A 46 5.80 -5.80 11.87
C ALA A 46 6.22 -6.40 10.52
N PHE A 47 5.28 -6.63 9.61
CA PHE A 47 5.56 -7.07 8.25
C PHE A 47 6.39 -6.04 7.46
N TYR A 48 6.05 -4.76 7.53
CA TYR A 48 6.84 -3.71 6.88
C TYR A 48 8.23 -3.57 7.48
N GLU A 49 8.36 -3.69 8.80
CA GLU A 49 9.67 -3.71 9.47
C GLU A 49 10.54 -4.86 8.96
N LEU A 50 9.99 -6.07 8.73
CA LEU A 50 10.76 -7.16 8.11
C LEU A 50 11.29 -6.77 6.72
N LEU A 51 10.47 -6.12 5.89
CA LEU A 51 10.89 -5.65 4.57
C LEU A 51 11.96 -4.55 4.65
N GLU A 52 11.83 -3.62 5.58
CA GLU A 52 12.80 -2.54 5.82
C GLU A 52 14.17 -3.09 6.22
N HIS A 53 14.21 -4.14 7.04
CA HIS A 53 15.43 -4.83 7.45
C HIS A 53 15.96 -5.80 6.37
N GLY A 54 15.23 -6.00 5.27
CA GLY A 54 15.61 -6.93 4.19
C GLY A 54 15.35 -8.41 4.49
N ASP A 55 14.59 -8.71 5.55
CA ASP A 55 14.22 -10.07 5.98
C ASP A 55 13.10 -10.65 5.10
N ARG A 56 13.44 -10.89 3.83
CA ARG A 56 12.48 -11.31 2.79
C ARG A 56 11.89 -12.69 3.04
N GLU A 57 12.63 -13.58 3.70
CA GLU A 57 12.16 -14.93 4.02
C GLU A 57 11.02 -14.86 5.05
N ARG A 58 11.24 -14.17 6.18
CA ARG A 58 10.21 -14.02 7.21
C ARG A 58 9.04 -13.18 6.72
N ALA A 59 9.30 -12.14 5.93
CA ALA A 59 8.24 -11.39 5.26
C ALA A 59 7.42 -12.30 4.31
N GLY A 60 8.11 -13.15 3.55
CA GLY A 60 7.53 -14.16 2.66
C GLY A 60 6.59 -15.14 3.37
N ALA A 61 6.97 -15.57 4.57
CA ALA A 61 6.16 -16.45 5.42
C ALA A 61 4.98 -15.73 6.08
N ALA A 62 5.13 -14.46 6.46
CA ALA A 62 4.14 -13.72 7.25
C ALA A 62 2.99 -13.14 6.41
N TRP A 63 3.27 -12.64 5.20
CA TRP A 63 2.29 -11.89 4.43
C TRP A 63 1.01 -12.66 4.04
N PRO A 64 1.02 -13.97 3.73
CA PRO A 64 -0.20 -14.65 3.27
C PRO A 64 -1.29 -14.67 4.34
N ALA A 65 -0.93 -15.04 5.57
CA ALA A 65 -1.87 -15.06 6.69
C ALA A 65 -2.37 -13.64 7.01
N LEU A 66 -1.49 -12.65 6.99
CA LEU A 66 -1.88 -11.25 7.20
C LEU A 66 -2.87 -10.77 6.13
N ALA A 67 -2.62 -11.06 4.85
CA ALA A 67 -3.52 -10.69 3.77
C ALA A 67 -4.89 -11.37 3.90
N THR A 68 -4.91 -12.66 4.28
CA THR A 68 -6.16 -13.40 4.54
C THR A 68 -6.96 -12.77 5.67
N ASP A 69 -6.31 -12.45 6.79
CA ASP A 69 -7.00 -11.91 7.96
C ASP A 69 -7.54 -10.48 7.71
N LEU A 70 -6.77 -9.63 7.02
CA LEU A 70 -7.21 -8.31 6.59
C LEU A 70 -8.41 -8.40 5.63
N ALA A 71 -8.36 -9.33 4.67
CA ALA A 71 -9.46 -9.54 3.72
C ALA A 71 -10.73 -10.04 4.41
N ALA A 72 -10.60 -11.01 5.32
CA ALA A 72 -11.72 -11.53 6.09
C ALA A 72 -12.36 -10.45 6.97
N PHE A 73 -11.55 -9.62 7.63
CA PHE A 73 -12.04 -8.51 8.45
C PHE A 73 -12.80 -7.46 7.62
N SER A 74 -12.22 -7.01 6.50
CA SER A 74 -12.88 -6.06 5.58
C SER A 74 -14.20 -6.62 5.04
N ALA A 75 -14.22 -7.88 4.57
CA ALA A 75 -15.43 -8.53 4.06
C ALA A 75 -16.54 -8.65 5.12
N ALA A 76 -16.17 -8.96 6.37
CA ALA A 76 -17.14 -9.05 7.46
C ALA A 76 -17.80 -7.69 7.76
N LEU A 77 -17.02 -6.60 7.74
CA LEU A 77 -17.53 -5.23 7.90
C LEU A 77 -18.41 -4.82 6.73
N GLN A 78 -17.99 -5.09 5.49
CA GLN A 78 -18.81 -4.82 4.29
C GLN A 78 -20.14 -5.56 4.34
N THR A 79 -20.14 -6.85 4.67
CA THR A 79 -21.37 -7.62 4.81
C THR A 79 -22.29 -7.03 5.89
N ARG A 80 -21.73 -6.47 6.96
CA ARG A 80 -22.52 -5.79 7.99
C ARG A 80 -23.12 -4.47 7.49
N LEU A 81 -22.33 -3.65 6.78
CA LEU A 81 -22.80 -2.41 6.15
C LEU A 81 -23.91 -2.70 5.14
N ASP A 82 -23.75 -3.70 4.27
CA ASP A 82 -24.77 -4.09 3.31
C ASP A 82 -26.08 -4.47 4.00
N ARG A 83 -26.04 -5.30 5.05
CA ARG A 83 -27.24 -5.62 5.84
C ARG A 83 -27.89 -4.38 6.45
N MET A 84 -27.10 -3.45 6.99
CA MET A 84 -27.64 -2.21 7.56
C MET A 84 -28.35 -1.34 6.51
N ARG A 85 -27.82 -1.30 5.28
CA ARG A 85 -28.47 -0.62 4.16
C ARG A 85 -29.77 -1.32 3.79
N ASP A 86 -29.74 -2.63 3.65
CA ASP A 86 -30.90 -3.43 3.24
C ASP A 86 -32.04 -3.33 4.29
N ASP A 87 -31.72 -3.39 5.58
CA ASP A 87 -32.70 -3.21 6.68
C ASP A 87 -33.40 -1.83 6.63
N VAL A 88 -32.67 -0.77 6.31
CA VAL A 88 -33.23 0.59 6.18
C VAL A 88 -34.07 0.71 4.91
N MET A 89 -33.61 0.12 3.82
CA MET A 89 -34.37 0.06 2.55
C MET A 89 -35.70 -0.69 2.70
N GLU A 90 -35.77 -1.73 3.53
CA GLU A 90 -37.00 -2.48 3.80
C GLU A 90 -38.01 -1.70 4.68
N ARG A 91 -37.55 -0.74 5.49
CA ARG A 91 -38.40 -0.03 6.47
C ARG A 91 -39.02 1.24 5.91
N ASP A 92 -38.18 2.21 5.57
CA ASP A 92 -38.60 3.57 5.17
C ASP A 92 -37.75 4.14 4.02
N GLY A 93 -36.62 3.51 3.69
CA GLY A 93 -35.74 3.92 2.61
C GLY A 93 -34.91 5.16 2.91
N ASP A 94 -34.92 5.68 4.14
CA ASP A 94 -34.14 6.86 4.51
C ASP A 94 -32.69 6.50 4.84
N LEU A 95 -31.88 6.34 3.79
CA LEU A 95 -30.45 6.07 3.91
C LEU A 95 -29.64 7.27 4.42
N GLU A 96 -30.19 8.50 4.34
CA GLU A 96 -29.46 9.70 4.72
C GLU A 96 -29.20 9.75 6.23
N GLU A 97 -30.19 9.36 7.03
CA GLU A 97 -30.02 9.20 8.48
C GLU A 97 -29.02 8.09 8.82
N LEU A 98 -29.09 6.96 8.11
CA LEU A 98 -28.16 5.83 8.30
C LEU A 98 -26.71 6.28 8.07
N TYR A 99 -26.41 6.91 6.93
CA TYR A 99 -25.03 7.26 6.55
C TYR A 99 -24.39 8.30 7.47
N ARG A 100 -25.19 9.16 8.12
CA ARG A 100 -24.68 10.10 9.14
C ARG A 100 -24.48 9.47 10.50
N SER A 101 -25.04 8.28 10.74
CA SER A 101 -25.03 7.67 12.06
C SER A 101 -23.66 7.05 12.40
N PRO A 102 -23.20 7.15 13.66
CA PRO A 102 -21.96 6.49 14.10
C PRO A 102 -21.96 4.98 13.87
N ARG A 103 -23.14 4.33 13.95
CA ARG A 103 -23.27 2.88 13.69
C ARG A 103 -22.87 2.49 12.26
N TRP A 104 -23.02 3.39 11.28
CA TRP A 104 -22.59 3.18 9.90
C TRP A 104 -21.14 3.62 9.72
N ARG A 105 -20.83 4.84 10.17
CA ARG A 105 -19.52 5.47 9.95
C ARG A 105 -18.36 4.70 10.60
N ASP A 106 -18.56 4.15 11.80
CA ASP A 106 -17.52 3.37 12.47
C ASP A 106 -17.05 2.15 11.63
N PRO A 107 -17.90 1.17 11.29
CA PRO A 107 -17.48 0.02 10.50
C PRO A 107 -17.04 0.40 9.08
N GLU A 108 -17.58 1.47 8.50
CA GLU A 108 -17.14 1.99 7.21
C GLU A 108 -15.68 2.46 7.26
N VAL A 109 -15.32 3.29 8.25
CA VAL A 109 -13.94 3.74 8.44
C VAL A 109 -13.01 2.55 8.73
N LEU A 110 -13.41 1.61 9.59
CA LEU A 110 -12.60 0.42 9.88
C LEU A 110 -12.37 -0.44 8.62
N SER A 111 -13.38 -0.57 7.77
CA SER A 111 -13.29 -1.31 6.50
C SER A 111 -12.33 -0.64 5.52
N LEU A 112 -12.38 0.70 5.44
CA LEU A 112 -11.45 1.48 4.63
C LEU A 112 -10.01 1.31 5.13
N VAL A 113 -9.74 1.44 6.43
CA VAL A 113 -8.38 1.24 6.97
C VAL A 113 -7.86 -0.18 6.70
N ALA A 114 -8.69 -1.20 6.90
CA ALA A 114 -8.31 -2.59 6.59
C ALA A 114 -7.99 -2.79 5.10
N THR A 115 -8.79 -2.18 4.22
CA THR A 115 -8.61 -2.24 2.76
C THR A 115 -7.31 -1.56 2.33
N TYR A 116 -6.96 -0.43 2.94
CA TYR A 116 -5.70 0.27 2.70
C TYR A 116 -4.49 -0.63 3.03
N HIS A 117 -4.49 -1.24 4.22
CA HIS A 117 -3.43 -2.16 4.62
C HIS A 117 -3.37 -3.38 3.71
N LEU A 118 -4.52 -3.95 3.35
CA LEU A 118 -4.60 -5.10 2.46
C LEU A 118 -4.01 -4.82 1.08
N ALA A 119 -4.27 -3.64 0.51
CA ALA A 119 -3.72 -3.24 -0.79
C ALA A 119 -2.18 -3.20 -0.75
N TRP A 120 -1.61 -2.57 0.27
CA TRP A 120 -0.16 -2.53 0.46
C TRP A 120 0.46 -3.91 0.74
N VAL A 121 -0.16 -4.72 1.60
CA VAL A 121 0.31 -6.09 1.88
C VAL A 121 0.29 -6.94 0.62
N ARG A 122 -0.74 -6.82 -0.22
CA ARG A 122 -0.81 -7.52 -1.53
C ARG A 122 0.27 -7.03 -2.49
N TYR A 123 0.47 -5.72 -2.59
CA TYR A 123 1.55 -5.16 -3.42
C TYR A 123 2.93 -5.70 -2.99
N GLN A 124 3.23 -5.68 -1.70
CA GLN A 124 4.50 -6.18 -1.18
C GLN A 124 4.60 -7.70 -1.31
N GLY A 125 3.53 -8.44 -1.07
CA GLY A 125 3.44 -9.88 -1.31
C GLY A 125 3.75 -10.24 -2.77
N ALA A 126 3.29 -9.42 -3.72
CA ALA A 126 3.61 -9.58 -5.14
C ALA A 126 5.12 -9.47 -5.44
N GLN A 127 5.88 -8.74 -4.61
CA GLN A 127 7.33 -8.64 -4.73
C GLN A 127 8.08 -9.80 -4.08
N LEU A 128 7.40 -10.63 -3.28
CA LEU A 128 7.98 -11.75 -2.55
C LEU A 128 7.73 -13.11 -3.24
N VAL A 129 6.75 -13.18 -4.14
CA VAL A 129 6.43 -14.41 -4.89
C VAL A 129 7.27 -14.50 -6.17
N GLY A 130 7.76 -15.70 -6.46
CA GLY A 130 8.46 -16.00 -7.73
C GLY A 130 7.51 -16.36 -8.89
N ASP A 131 6.30 -16.81 -8.58
CA ASP A 131 5.31 -17.20 -9.58
C ASP A 131 4.69 -15.98 -10.27
N ARG A 132 4.78 -15.93 -11.60
CA ARG A 132 4.32 -14.79 -12.41
C ARG A 132 2.81 -14.60 -12.33
N ALA A 133 2.02 -15.67 -12.39
CA ALA A 133 0.57 -15.58 -12.38
C ALA A 133 0.06 -15.04 -11.04
N ARG A 134 0.60 -15.55 -9.94
CA ARG A 134 0.33 -15.11 -8.57
C ARG A 134 0.78 -13.66 -8.35
N LYS A 135 1.95 -13.28 -8.87
CA LYS A 135 2.39 -11.87 -8.85
C LYS A 135 1.36 -10.97 -9.53
N GLN A 136 0.94 -11.31 -10.76
CA GLN A 136 -0.06 -10.52 -11.49
C GLN A 136 -1.40 -10.44 -10.77
N ALA A 137 -1.88 -11.55 -10.18
CA ALA A 137 -3.12 -11.57 -9.42
C ALA A 137 -3.05 -10.62 -8.21
N LEU A 138 -1.96 -10.67 -7.44
CA LEU A 138 -1.75 -9.80 -6.28
C LEU A 138 -1.66 -8.32 -6.68
N LEU A 139 -0.97 -7.99 -7.78
CA LEU A 139 -0.89 -6.62 -8.28
C LEU A 139 -2.26 -6.08 -8.70
N LYS A 140 -3.07 -6.90 -9.38
CA LYS A 140 -4.46 -6.52 -9.74
C LYS A 140 -5.32 -6.27 -8.49
N GLN A 141 -5.24 -7.16 -7.50
CA GLN A 141 -5.97 -6.98 -6.25
C GLN A 141 -5.48 -5.76 -5.43
N ALA A 142 -4.20 -5.42 -5.52
CA ALA A 142 -3.67 -4.19 -4.92
C ALA A 142 -4.23 -2.95 -5.62
N ILE A 143 -4.29 -2.95 -6.96
CA ILE A 143 -4.89 -1.87 -7.76
C ILE A 143 -6.35 -1.66 -7.38
N GLU A 144 -7.14 -2.73 -7.27
CA GLU A 144 -8.55 -2.67 -6.85
C GLU A 144 -8.67 -2.03 -5.45
N GLY A 145 -7.84 -2.46 -4.51
CA GLY A 145 -7.83 -1.91 -3.15
C GLY A 145 -7.45 -0.42 -3.11
N PHE A 146 -6.39 -0.01 -3.80
CA PHE A 146 -6.01 1.40 -3.87
C PHE A 146 -7.05 2.27 -4.57
N SER A 147 -7.77 1.72 -5.56
CA SER A 147 -8.78 2.48 -6.30
C SER A 147 -9.98 2.89 -5.44
N GLN A 148 -10.24 2.22 -4.31
CA GLN A 148 -11.31 2.60 -3.38
C GLN A 148 -11.10 4.01 -2.80
N PHE A 149 -9.86 4.46 -2.65
CA PHE A 149 -9.54 5.74 -2.02
C PHE A 149 -9.50 6.91 -2.99
N LEU A 150 -9.71 6.67 -4.28
CA LEU A 150 -9.72 7.73 -5.29
C LEU A 150 -11.11 8.33 -5.51
N LEU A 151 -12.14 7.65 -4.99
CA LEU A 151 -13.52 8.09 -5.00
C LEU A 151 -13.90 8.83 -3.70
N VAL A 152 -13.05 8.70 -2.67
CA VAL A 152 -13.31 9.19 -1.32
C VAL A 152 -12.33 10.32 -1.01
N ASN A 153 -12.75 11.57 -1.24
CA ASN A 153 -11.97 12.77 -0.90
C ASN A 153 -11.87 13.05 0.62
N GLU A 154 -12.35 12.14 1.47
CA GLU A 154 -12.45 12.36 2.91
C GLU A 154 -11.11 12.22 3.65
N VAL A 155 -10.09 11.60 3.03
CA VAL A 155 -8.76 11.43 3.65
C VAL A 155 -7.63 11.78 2.67
N PRO A 156 -7.27 13.08 2.54
CA PRO A 156 -6.26 13.55 1.59
C PRO A 156 -4.90 12.83 1.71
N GLU A 157 -4.50 12.45 2.92
CA GLU A 157 -3.24 11.75 3.17
C GLU A 157 -3.22 10.34 2.57
N ILE A 158 -4.39 9.66 2.54
CA ILE A 158 -4.52 8.32 1.96
C ILE A 158 -4.64 8.40 0.44
N TYR A 159 -5.21 9.47 -0.09
CA TYR A 159 -5.36 9.68 -1.53
C TYR A 159 -4.01 9.65 -2.26
N GLY A 160 -3.04 10.47 -1.82
CA GLY A 160 -1.71 10.50 -2.44
C GLY A 160 -0.95 9.19 -2.33
N GLU A 161 -1.04 8.52 -1.17
CA GLU A 161 -0.44 7.20 -0.97
C GLU A 161 -1.09 6.12 -1.84
N SER A 162 -2.40 6.19 -2.06
CA SER A 162 -3.14 5.22 -2.88
C SER A 162 -2.85 5.42 -4.36
N LEU A 163 -2.76 6.66 -4.84
CA LEU A 163 -2.25 6.97 -6.19
C LEU A 163 -0.84 6.40 -6.36
N TYR A 164 0.05 6.64 -5.40
CA TYR A 164 1.41 6.14 -5.43
C TYR A 164 1.44 4.60 -5.51
N GLY A 165 0.75 3.91 -4.60
CA GLY A 165 0.67 2.45 -4.56
C GLY A 165 0.06 1.84 -5.83
N ARG A 166 -1.01 2.44 -6.37
CA ARG A 166 -1.65 2.00 -7.60
C ARG A 166 -0.74 2.18 -8.82
N GLY A 167 -0.05 3.32 -8.90
CA GLY A 167 0.93 3.60 -9.94
C GLY A 167 2.11 2.62 -9.93
N LEU A 168 2.62 2.25 -8.75
CA LEU A 168 3.63 1.19 -8.62
C LEU A 168 3.13 -0.17 -9.12
N ALA A 169 1.88 -0.52 -8.79
CA ALA A 169 1.31 -1.79 -9.21
C ALA A 169 1.09 -1.85 -10.73
N PHE A 170 0.62 -0.76 -11.36
CA PHE A 170 0.55 -0.66 -12.83
C PHE A 170 1.92 -0.76 -13.47
N LEU A 171 2.93 -0.10 -12.90
CA LEU A 171 4.31 -0.14 -13.39
C LEU A 171 4.87 -1.57 -13.37
N ASP A 172 4.60 -2.33 -12.32
CA ASP A 172 5.03 -3.72 -12.17
C ASP A 172 4.23 -4.70 -13.04
N LEU A 173 3.01 -4.33 -13.44
CA LEU A 173 2.24 -5.03 -14.48
C LEU A 173 2.70 -4.69 -15.91
N GLY A 174 3.50 -3.62 -16.08
CA GLY A 174 3.94 -3.12 -17.38
C GLY A 174 2.94 -2.16 -18.04
N ASP A 175 1.88 -1.76 -17.35
CA ASP A 175 0.94 -0.72 -17.82
C ASP A 175 1.54 0.66 -17.52
N THR A 176 2.57 1.03 -18.30
CA THR A 176 3.34 2.26 -18.06
C THR A 176 2.52 3.53 -18.27
N ALA A 177 1.47 3.48 -19.11
CA ALA A 177 0.60 4.63 -19.33
C ALA A 177 -0.16 5.00 -18.05
N LYS A 178 -0.85 4.02 -17.44
CA LYS A 178 -1.56 4.25 -16.17
C LYS A 178 -0.62 4.52 -15.01
N ALA A 179 0.54 3.87 -14.99
CA ALA A 179 1.56 4.17 -14.00
C ALA A 179 2.00 5.64 -14.06
N ILE A 180 2.25 6.18 -15.27
CA ILE A 180 2.63 7.59 -15.44
C ILE A 180 1.54 8.53 -14.96
N GLU A 181 0.27 8.24 -15.27
CA GLU A 181 -0.87 9.03 -14.82
C GLU A 181 -0.92 9.11 -13.28
N ASP A 182 -0.99 7.96 -12.61
CA ASP A 182 -1.09 7.86 -11.15
C ASP A 182 0.13 8.47 -10.45
N LEU A 183 1.34 8.17 -10.93
CA LEU A 183 2.58 8.67 -10.33
C LEU A 183 2.78 10.17 -10.57
N THR A 184 2.24 10.71 -11.66
CA THR A 184 2.23 12.16 -11.89
C THR A 184 1.32 12.85 -10.89
N ALA A 185 0.09 12.35 -10.69
CA ALA A 185 -0.81 12.89 -9.68
C ALA A 185 -0.20 12.78 -8.27
N ALA A 186 0.31 11.61 -7.90
CA ALA A 186 1.00 11.40 -6.62
C ALA A 186 2.22 12.33 -6.43
N SER A 187 2.92 12.73 -7.50
CA SER A 187 4.08 13.64 -7.38
C SER A 187 3.75 15.06 -6.91
N GLY A 188 2.47 15.44 -6.97
CA GLY A 188 1.93 16.68 -6.41
C GLY A 188 1.62 16.60 -4.92
N GLU A 189 1.52 15.39 -4.36
CA GLU A 189 1.12 15.16 -2.97
C GLU A 189 2.33 15.16 -2.04
N ALA A 190 2.36 16.07 -1.06
CA ALA A 190 3.55 16.37 -0.27
C ALA A 190 4.14 15.14 0.45
N THR A 191 3.30 14.23 0.94
CA THR A 191 3.69 13.01 1.66
C THR A 191 4.43 12.00 0.78
N VAL A 192 4.17 12.01 -0.53
CA VAL A 192 4.71 11.02 -1.47
C VAL A 192 5.51 11.60 -2.63
N ALA A 193 5.59 12.93 -2.75
CA ALA A 193 6.15 13.61 -3.90
C ALA A 193 7.53 13.07 -4.33
N GLY A 194 8.45 12.91 -3.37
CA GLY A 194 9.81 12.43 -3.65
C GLY A 194 9.84 11.01 -4.22
N LYS A 195 9.13 10.07 -3.58
CA LYS A 195 9.08 8.66 -4.02
C LYS A 195 8.28 8.49 -5.32
N ALA A 196 7.22 9.27 -5.50
CA ALA A 196 6.42 9.28 -6.71
C ALA A 196 7.24 9.79 -7.92
N ARG A 197 8.04 10.84 -7.77
CA ARG A 197 8.93 11.33 -8.84
C ARG A 197 9.95 10.27 -9.28
N ALA A 198 10.60 9.60 -8.33
CA ALA A 198 11.54 8.53 -8.65
C ALA A 198 10.87 7.36 -9.41
N ALA A 199 9.67 6.97 -9.00
CA ALA A 199 8.90 5.94 -9.70
C ALA A 199 8.40 6.41 -11.08
N LEU A 200 8.02 7.68 -11.21
CA LEU A 200 7.57 8.29 -12.46
C LEU A 200 8.69 8.33 -13.50
N GLU A 201 9.92 8.63 -13.09
CA GLU A 201 11.09 8.53 -13.97
C GLU A 201 11.30 7.12 -14.49
N GLU A 202 11.17 6.10 -13.64
CA GLU A 202 11.22 4.70 -14.06
C GLU A 202 10.10 4.35 -15.04
N ALA A 203 8.86 4.79 -14.77
CA ALA A 203 7.74 4.56 -15.67
C ALA A 203 7.96 5.19 -17.05
N ARG A 204 8.48 6.43 -17.10
CA ARG A 204 8.85 7.12 -18.35
C ARG A 204 9.98 6.43 -19.10
N ARG A 205 10.99 5.91 -18.40
CA ARG A 205 12.06 5.09 -19.02
C ARG A 205 11.49 3.85 -19.70
N ARG A 206 10.67 3.07 -18.99
CA ARG A 206 10.02 1.88 -19.56
C ARG A 206 9.12 2.20 -20.75
N ALA A 207 8.36 3.29 -20.68
CA ALA A 207 7.48 3.73 -21.77
C ALA A 207 8.24 4.08 -23.06
N THR A 208 9.48 4.57 -22.94
CA THR A 208 10.33 4.95 -24.10
C THR A 208 11.18 3.79 -24.61
N GLY A 209 11.06 2.58 -24.04
CA GLY A 209 11.88 1.43 -24.40
C GLY A 209 13.36 1.54 -24.00
N LYS A 210 13.74 2.61 -23.28
CA LYS A 210 15.10 2.75 -22.72
C LYS A 210 15.22 1.87 -21.50
N GLN A 211 16.01 0.80 -21.59
CA GLN A 211 16.44 0.04 -20.41
C GLN A 211 17.16 1.01 -19.47
N GLY A 212 16.84 0.96 -18.17
CA GLY A 212 17.63 1.68 -17.16
C GLY A 212 19.08 1.18 -17.18
N PRO A 213 20.05 1.94 -16.65
CA PRO A 213 21.45 1.52 -16.65
C PRO A 213 21.53 0.14 -16.00
N THR A 214 21.84 -0.88 -16.79
CA THR A 214 22.06 -2.21 -16.23
C THR A 214 23.38 -2.14 -15.47
N GLU A 215 23.38 -2.60 -14.21
CA GLU A 215 24.59 -2.61 -13.36
C GLU A 215 25.74 -3.45 -13.99
N ASN A 216 25.42 -4.22 -15.04
CA ASN A 216 26.30 -5.12 -15.77
C ASN A 216 26.56 -4.70 -17.23
N GLU A 217 26.14 -3.51 -17.64
CA GLU A 217 26.49 -2.99 -18.97
C GLU A 217 28.02 -2.81 -19.05
N PRO A 218 28.66 -3.22 -20.16
CA PRO A 218 30.12 -3.15 -20.29
C PRO A 218 30.64 -1.73 -20.07
N GLU A 219 29.87 -0.70 -20.42
CA GLU A 219 30.21 0.71 -20.22
C GLU A 219 30.24 1.11 -18.74
N ASN A 220 29.28 0.62 -17.93
CA ASN A 220 29.24 0.84 -16.48
C ASN A 220 30.33 0.03 -15.73
N LEU A 221 30.64 -1.17 -16.23
CA LEU A 221 31.76 -1.98 -15.74
C LEU A 221 33.11 -1.31 -16.05
N LEU A 222 33.26 -0.76 -17.24
CA LEU A 222 34.45 0.00 -17.65
C LEU A 222 34.61 1.29 -16.85
N ALA A 223 33.52 2.02 -16.57
CA ALA A 223 33.55 3.19 -15.70
C ALA A 223 34.02 2.84 -14.28
N ARG A 224 33.50 1.75 -13.69
CA ARG A 224 33.95 1.24 -12.37
C ARG A 224 35.41 0.80 -12.38
N LEU A 225 35.87 0.13 -13.43
CA LEU A 225 37.29 -0.24 -13.58
C LEU A 225 38.17 1.00 -13.72
N GLY A 226 37.70 2.00 -14.46
CA GLY A 226 38.33 3.31 -14.61
C GLY A 226 38.50 4.05 -13.27
N ASP A 227 37.50 3.99 -12.39
CA ASP A 227 37.54 4.59 -11.05
C ASP A 227 38.42 3.81 -10.05
N LEU A 228 38.71 2.53 -10.32
CA LEU A 228 39.55 1.67 -9.48
C LEU A 228 41.04 1.73 -9.86
N LEU A 229 41.37 2.11 -11.10
CA LEU A 229 42.74 2.20 -11.61
C LEU A 229 43.62 3.28 -10.93
N PRO A 230 43.12 4.45 -10.48
CA PRO A 230 43.95 5.43 -9.79
C PRO A 230 44.40 4.98 -8.40
N ARG A 231 43.76 3.96 -7.81
CA ARG A 231 44.12 3.43 -6.47
C ARG A 231 45.19 2.35 -6.50
N ALA A 232 45.54 1.81 -7.67
CA ALA A 232 46.61 0.82 -7.82
C ALA A 232 47.95 1.44 -8.28
N ALA A 233 47.94 2.67 -8.81
CA ALA A 233 49.14 3.32 -9.34
C ALA A 233 49.79 4.34 -8.39
N GLY A 234 49.24 4.53 -7.18
CA GLY A 234 49.69 5.55 -6.22
C GLY A 234 50.09 5.00 -4.85
N GLY A 235 50.67 3.79 -4.79
CA GLY A 235 51.15 3.17 -3.55
C GLY A 235 52.67 2.95 -3.57
N ASP A 236 53.39 4.00 -3.20
CA ASP A 236 54.75 4.13 -2.67
C ASP A 236 55.80 3.02 -2.91
N ALA A 237 56.80 3.40 -3.70
CA ALA A 237 58.18 3.02 -3.43
C ALA A 237 58.76 3.98 -2.36
N THR A 238 58.85 3.52 -1.11
CA THR A 238 59.95 3.72 -0.14
C THR A 238 59.60 3.08 1.19
#